data_AF-A0A0W8DI71-F1
#
_entry.id   AF-A0A0W8DI71-F1
#
_cell.length_a   1.000
_cell.length_b   1.000
_cell.length_c   1.000
_cell.angle_alpha   90.00
_cell.angle_beta   90.00
_cell.angle_gamma   90.00
#
_symmetry.space_group_name_H-M   'P 1'
#
loop_
_entity.id
_entity.type
_entity.pdbx_description
1 polymer ?
#
loop_
_entity_poly.entity_id
_entity_poly.type
_entity_poly.pdbx_seq_one_letter_code
_entity_poly.pdbx_strand_id
1 'polypeptide(L)'
;MRWNPFAAPPPPPENASLLGRMQELASRELVTTRALLTDFQEFIQQGNMLNMAVGLILGSSFSAILNSLVVDILSPIISLFTARDAGAVTINYGLFIENIINFIINALFLFIAVKKALEFVFKLKVGVKKQCPYCKEFVKGAATRCKDCGSDISNHPSTGG
;
A
#
# COMPACT_ATOMS: atom_id res chain seq x y z
N MET A 1 -45.51 1.08 -13.90
CA MET A 1 -45.05 2.46 -14.21
C MET A 1 -43.54 2.42 -14.35
N ARG A 2 -43.03 2.63 -15.57
CA ARG A 2 -41.62 2.43 -15.93
C ARG A 2 -40.87 3.72 -15.61
N TRP A 3 -40.09 3.72 -14.54
CA TRP A 3 -39.25 4.86 -14.16
C TRP A 3 -38.22 5.10 -15.28
N ASN A 4 -38.19 6.31 -15.86
CA ASN A 4 -37.22 6.67 -16.89
C ASN A 4 -36.23 7.71 -16.31
N PRO A 5 -35.00 7.32 -15.97
CA PRO A 5 -33.99 8.22 -15.42
C PRO A 5 -33.51 9.30 -16.41
N PHE A 6 -33.94 9.24 -17.68
CA PHE A 6 -33.56 10.19 -18.73
C PHE A 6 -34.68 11.16 -19.14
N ALA A 7 -35.80 11.21 -18.42
CA ALA A 7 -36.82 12.22 -18.66
C ALA A 7 -36.31 13.59 -18.20
N ALA A 8 -36.27 14.58 -19.11
CA ALA A 8 -35.86 15.93 -18.78
C ALA A 8 -36.87 16.57 -17.79
N PRO A 9 -36.40 17.30 -16.76
CA PRO A 9 -37.28 17.95 -15.80
C PRO A 9 -38.12 19.07 -16.44
N PRO A 10 -39.35 19.33 -15.96
CA PRO A 10 -40.18 20.43 -16.45
C PRO A 10 -39.49 21.79 -16.19
N PRO A 11 -39.65 22.78 -17.09
CA PRO A 11 -39.02 24.08 -16.91
C PRO A 11 -39.55 24.81 -15.65
N PRO A 12 -38.68 25.47 -14.88
CA PRO A 12 -39.07 26.14 -13.63
C PRO A 12 -39.87 27.44 -13.90
N PRO A 13 -40.75 27.86 -12.97
CA PRO A 13 -41.49 29.11 -13.09
C PRO A 13 -40.59 30.35 -12.99
N GLU A 14 -40.89 31.36 -13.81
CA GLU A 14 -40.04 32.50 -14.19
C GLU A 14 -39.61 33.45 -13.05
N ASN A 15 -40.26 33.40 -11.88
CA ASN A 15 -40.00 34.27 -10.72
C ASN A 15 -39.09 33.65 -9.63
N ALA A 16 -38.58 32.43 -9.80
CA ALA A 16 -37.71 31.73 -8.85
C ALA A 16 -36.20 32.03 -9.02
N SER A 17 -35.84 33.02 -9.83
CA SER A 17 -34.60 33.01 -10.62
C SER A 17 -33.32 33.55 -9.98
N LEU A 18 -33.32 34.09 -8.74
CA LEU A 18 -32.06 34.51 -8.08
C LEU A 18 -31.71 33.63 -6.89
N LEU A 19 -32.63 33.45 -5.95
CA LEU A 19 -32.43 32.55 -4.82
C LEU A 19 -32.35 31.08 -5.28
N GLY A 20 -33.18 30.69 -6.26
CA GLY A 20 -33.12 29.37 -6.88
C GLY A 20 -31.79 29.14 -7.61
N ARG A 21 -31.29 30.14 -8.37
CA ARG A 21 -30.00 30.03 -9.07
C ARG A 21 -28.80 29.99 -8.12
N MET A 22 -28.84 30.73 -7.00
CA MET A 22 -27.78 30.64 -5.98
C MET A 22 -27.76 29.28 -5.30
N GLN A 23 -28.93 28.71 -5.01
CA GLN A 23 -29.05 27.36 -4.43
C GLN A 23 -28.69 26.27 -5.46
N GLU A 24 -28.88 26.51 -6.75
CA GLU A 24 -28.49 25.64 -7.86
C GLU A 24 -26.97 25.66 -8.11
N LEU A 25 -26.30 26.80 -7.93
CA LEU A 25 -24.83 26.90 -7.97
C LEU A 25 -24.18 26.18 -6.78
N ALA A 26 -24.74 26.34 -5.56
CA ALA A 26 -24.23 25.66 -4.36
C ALA A 26 -24.47 24.14 -4.40
N SER A 27 -25.60 23.69 -4.93
CA SER A 27 -25.90 22.26 -5.07
C SER A 27 -25.10 21.59 -6.20
N ARG A 28 -24.70 22.33 -7.24
CA ARG A 28 -23.81 21.81 -8.29
C ARG A 28 -22.40 21.49 -7.79
N GLU A 29 -21.78 22.33 -6.96
CA GLU A 29 -20.43 22.04 -6.42
C GLU A 29 -20.41 20.85 -5.44
N LEU A 30 -21.46 20.68 -4.64
CA LEU A 30 -21.56 19.58 -3.67
C LEU A 30 -21.86 18.23 -4.34
N VAL A 31 -22.53 18.23 -5.50
CA VAL A 31 -22.77 17.01 -6.29
C VAL A 31 -21.48 16.55 -6.97
N THR A 32 -20.68 17.47 -7.51
CA THR A 32 -19.39 17.12 -8.13
C THR A 32 -18.42 16.51 -7.13
N THR A 33 -18.35 17.04 -5.90
CA THR A 33 -17.48 16.47 -4.85
C THR A 33 -17.97 15.11 -4.35
N ARG A 34 -19.28 14.90 -4.19
CA ARG A 34 -19.83 13.58 -3.85
C ARG A 34 -19.59 12.54 -4.95
N ALA A 35 -19.75 12.93 -6.21
CA ALA A 35 -19.48 12.06 -7.36
C ALA A 35 -17.99 11.64 -7.42
N LEU A 36 -17.06 12.58 -7.24
CA LEU A 36 -15.63 12.27 -7.19
C LEU A 36 -15.27 11.34 -6.02
N LEU A 37 -15.92 11.49 -4.87
CA LEU A 37 -15.72 10.61 -3.72
C LEU A 37 -16.28 9.21 -3.94
N THR A 38 -17.43 9.07 -4.60
CA THR A 38 -17.99 7.75 -4.94
C THR A 38 -17.12 7.03 -5.97
N ASP A 39 -16.63 7.76 -6.97
CA ASP A 39 -15.74 7.21 -8.00
C ASP A 39 -14.39 6.78 -7.41
N PHE A 40 -13.85 7.58 -6.48
CA PHE A 40 -12.62 7.24 -5.75
C PHE A 40 -12.81 6.01 -4.84
N GLN A 41 -13.96 5.88 -4.18
CA GLN A 41 -14.29 4.71 -3.38
C GLN A 41 -14.39 3.45 -4.24
N GLU A 42 -15.07 3.52 -5.39
CA GLU A 42 -15.14 2.41 -6.35
C GLU A 42 -13.76 2.03 -6.88
N PHE A 43 -12.89 3.01 -7.10
CA PHE A 43 -11.51 2.78 -7.52
C PHE A 43 -10.65 2.07 -6.46
N ILE A 44 -10.73 2.49 -5.18
CA ILE A 44 -10.02 1.79 -4.09
C ILE A 44 -10.51 0.34 -3.94
N GLN A 45 -11.82 0.11 -4.13
CA GLN A 45 -12.41 -1.23 -4.04
C GLN A 45 -11.91 -2.20 -5.12
N GLN A 46 -11.26 -1.72 -6.19
CA GLN A 46 -10.71 -2.58 -7.24
C GLN A 46 -9.57 -3.49 -6.77
N GLY A 47 -9.04 -3.31 -5.55
CA GLY A 47 -8.15 -4.26 -4.82
C GLY A 47 -6.74 -4.42 -5.41
N ASN A 48 -6.64 -4.63 -6.72
CA ASN A 48 -5.40 -4.76 -7.49
C ASN A 48 -4.49 -3.53 -7.33
N MET A 49 -5.07 -2.33 -7.34
CA MET A 49 -4.30 -1.09 -7.16
C MET A 49 -3.90 -0.84 -5.71
N LEU A 50 -4.77 -1.18 -4.75
CA LEU A 50 -4.53 -0.94 -3.32
C LEU A 50 -3.31 -1.75 -2.82
N ASN A 51 -3.21 -3.02 -3.21
CA ASN A 51 -2.08 -3.87 -2.82
C ASN A 51 -0.74 -3.38 -3.37
N MET A 52 -0.73 -2.82 -4.60
CA MET A 52 0.46 -2.18 -5.18
C MET A 52 0.80 -0.87 -4.46
N ALA A 53 -0.20 -0.02 -4.19
CA ALA A 53 -0.01 1.28 -3.54
C ALA A 53 0.54 1.12 -2.11
N VAL A 54 0.00 0.17 -1.34
CA VAL A 54 0.50 -0.15 0.00
C VAL A 54 1.95 -0.64 -0.06
N GLY A 55 2.30 -1.45 -1.06
CA GLY A 55 3.69 -1.90 -1.29
C GLY A 55 4.67 -0.75 -1.54
N LEU A 56 4.28 0.25 -2.34
CA LEU A 56 5.12 1.41 -2.64
C LEU A 56 5.36 2.28 -1.40
N ILE A 57 4.30 2.56 -0.62
CA ILE A 57 4.38 3.42 0.57
C ILE A 57 5.22 2.76 1.67
N LEU A 58 5.04 1.45 1.88
CA LEU A 58 5.86 0.69 2.83
C LEU A 58 7.32 0.61 2.35
N GLY A 59 7.54 0.44 1.05
CA GLY A 59 8.88 0.39 0.45
C GLY A 59 9.64 1.71 0.60
N SER A 60 8.99 2.84 0.32
CA SER A 60 9.63 4.17 0.40
C SER A 60 9.96 4.54 1.85
N SER A 61 9.05 4.27 2.78
CA SER A 61 9.25 4.57 4.20
C SER A 61 10.37 3.73 4.81
N PHE A 62 10.43 2.43 4.47
CA PHE A 62 11.51 1.55 4.92
C PHE A 62 12.86 2.01 4.36
N SER A 63 12.92 2.34 3.06
CA SER A 63 14.15 2.84 2.42
C SER A 63 14.65 4.13 3.07
N ALA A 64 13.76 5.04 3.48
CA ALA A 64 14.13 6.27 4.18
C ALA A 64 14.79 5.99 5.54
N ILE A 65 14.22 5.09 6.34
CA ILE A 65 14.78 4.71 7.65
C ILE A 65 16.19 4.12 7.50
N LEU A 66 16.40 3.31 6.47
CA LEU A 66 17.68 2.68 6.20
C LEU A 66 18.74 3.68 5.74
N ASN A 67 18.35 4.62 4.88
CA ASN A 67 19.25 5.68 4.44
C ASN A 67 19.70 6.56 5.61
N SER A 68 18.79 6.91 6.53
CA SER A 68 19.15 7.64 7.76
C SER A 68 20.10 6.82 8.63
N LEU A 69 19.83 5.54 8.87
CA LEU A 69 20.73 4.71 9.68
C LEU A 69 22.15 4.65 9.10
N VAL A 70 22.28 4.58 7.78
CA VAL A 70 23.57 4.53 7.09
C VAL A 70 24.31 5.85 7.21
N VAL A 71 23.65 6.94 6.83
CA VAL A 71 24.26 8.28 6.82
C VAL A 71 24.61 8.72 8.24
N ASP A 72 23.72 8.47 9.20
CA ASP A 72 23.85 9.01 10.55
C ASP A 72 24.79 8.16 11.43
N ILE A 73 24.92 6.85 11.17
CA ILE A 73 25.75 5.95 12.00
C ILE A 73 27.00 5.46 11.27
N LEU A 74 26.89 5.05 10.00
CA LEU A 74 28.00 4.39 9.31
C LEU A 74 28.97 5.37 8.67
N SER A 75 28.48 6.44 8.03
CA SER A 75 29.34 7.49 7.46
C SER A 75 30.33 8.11 8.46
N PRO A 76 29.95 8.51 9.69
CA PRO A 76 30.91 9.04 10.67
C PRO A 76 31.94 7.98 11.10
N ILE A 77 31.53 6.73 11.28
CA ILE A 77 32.44 5.62 11.62
C ILE A 77 33.47 5.39 10.51
N ILE A 78 33.02 5.35 9.25
CA ILE A 78 33.91 5.20 8.08
C ILE A 78 34.85 6.40 7.98
N SER A 79 34.36 7.63 8.21
CA SER A 79 35.18 8.85 8.15
C SER A 79 36.30 8.88 9.20
N LEU A 80 36.04 8.30 10.38
CA LEU A 80 37.03 8.16 11.45
C LEU A 80 38.08 7.10 11.12
N PHE A 81 37.67 5.96 10.56
CA PHE A 81 38.62 4.92 10.12
C PHE A 81 39.40 5.30 8.86
N THR A 82 38.86 6.18 8.03
CA THR A 82 39.51 6.69 6.82
C THR A 82 40.26 8.00 7.05
N ALA A 83 40.32 8.51 8.30
CA ALA A 83 41.03 9.72 8.74
C ALA A 83 41.33 10.70 7.60
N ARG A 84 40.37 11.58 7.30
CA ARG A 84 40.50 12.72 6.37
C ARG A 84 41.50 13.78 6.86
N ASP A 85 42.66 13.38 7.39
CA ASP A 85 43.79 14.26 7.67
C ASP A 85 44.83 14.14 6.56
N ALA A 86 44.46 14.60 5.37
CA ALA A 86 45.43 15.06 4.40
C ALA A 86 44.71 16.05 3.49
N GLY A 87 45.05 17.34 3.60
CA GLY A 87 44.62 18.40 2.70
C GLY A 87 45.13 18.20 1.27
N ALA A 88 44.76 17.07 0.65
CA ALA A 88 45.06 16.73 -0.72
C ALA A 88 43.88 17.18 -1.59
N VAL A 89 44.18 18.00 -2.59
CA VAL A 89 43.28 18.30 -3.71
C VAL A 89 42.95 16.97 -4.39
N THR A 90 41.84 16.36 -3.98
CA THR A 90 41.32 15.16 -4.62
C THR A 90 40.50 15.59 -5.83
N ILE A 91 40.94 15.20 -7.02
CA ILE A 91 40.02 14.97 -8.13
C ILE A 91 38.93 14.05 -7.57
N ASN A 92 37.64 14.28 -7.87
CA ASN A 92 36.40 13.70 -7.28
C ASN A 92 36.32 12.16 -7.05
N TYR A 93 37.40 11.41 -7.21
CA TYR A 93 37.55 10.00 -6.83
C TYR A 93 37.18 9.72 -5.37
N GLY A 94 37.41 10.66 -4.43
CA GLY A 94 37.00 10.49 -3.04
C GLY A 94 35.49 10.30 -2.90
N LEU A 95 34.70 11.12 -3.60
CA LEU A 95 33.23 11.03 -3.60
C LEU A 95 32.73 9.75 -4.29
N PHE A 96 33.39 9.34 -5.37
CA PHE A 96 33.03 8.13 -6.10
C PHE A 96 33.26 6.87 -5.26
N ILE A 97 34.41 6.76 -4.60
CA ILE A 97 34.75 5.63 -3.73
C ILE A 97 33.84 5.61 -2.49
N GLU A 98 33.52 6.78 -1.93
CA GLU A 98 32.56 6.91 -0.83
C GLU A 98 31.17 6.37 -1.22
N ASN A 99 30.67 6.73 -2.42
CA ASN A 99 29.40 6.21 -2.92
C ASN A 99 29.41 4.69 -3.15
N ILE A 100 30.53 4.12 -3.60
CA ILE A 100 30.69 2.67 -3.76
C ILE A 100 30.67 1.97 -2.40
N ILE A 101 31.40 2.50 -1.41
CA ILE A 101 31.44 1.96 -0.05
C ILE A 101 30.04 1.99 0.56
N ASN A 102 29.33 3.11 0.44
CA ASN A 102 27.95 3.25 0.91
C ASN A 102 27.00 2.28 0.20
N PHE A 103 27.13 2.09 -1.11
CA PHE A 103 26.31 1.12 -1.85
C PHE A 103 26.51 -0.31 -1.33
N ILE A 104 27.75 -0.75 -1.13
CA ILE A 104 28.08 -2.10 -0.66
C ILE A 104 27.56 -2.30 0.77
N ILE A 105 27.78 -1.33 1.64
CA ILE A 105 27.34 -1.39 3.05
C ILE A 105 25.81 -1.42 3.13
N ASN A 106 25.12 -0.57 2.36
CA ASN A 106 23.65 -0.52 2.33
C ASN A 106 23.06 -1.81 1.82
N ALA A 107 23.62 -2.39 0.75
CA ALA A 107 23.19 -3.67 0.21
C ALA A 107 23.33 -4.81 1.23
N LEU A 108 24.46 -4.86 1.95
CA LEU A 108 24.72 -5.90 2.96
C LEU A 108 23.81 -5.73 4.18
N PHE A 109 23.66 -4.50 4.67
CA PHE A 109 22.80 -4.21 5.81
C PHE A 109 21.33 -4.50 5.49
N LEU A 110 20.86 -4.08 4.31
CA LEU A 110 19.53 -4.39 3.79
C LEU A 110 19.26 -5.90 3.75
N PHE A 111 20.20 -6.66 3.21
CA PHE A 111 20.05 -8.11 3.10
C PHE A 111 19.87 -8.78 4.47
N ILE A 112 20.67 -8.38 5.46
CA ILE A 112 20.58 -8.90 6.83
C ILE A 112 19.29 -8.42 7.52
N ALA A 113 19.00 -7.12 7.47
CA ALA A 113 17.84 -6.52 8.11
C ALA A 113 16.53 -7.11 7.56
N VAL A 114 16.41 -7.20 6.23
CA VAL A 114 15.25 -7.80 5.57
C VAL A 114 15.14 -9.28 5.92
N LYS A 115 16.23 -10.06 5.90
CA LYS A 115 16.17 -11.46 6.33
C LYS A 115 15.68 -11.63 7.77
N LYS A 116 16.20 -10.82 8.70
CA LYS A 116 15.80 -10.90 10.12
C LYS A 116 14.38 -10.43 10.35
N ALA A 117 13.96 -9.35 9.68
CA ALA A 117 12.60 -8.87 9.73
C ALA A 117 11.62 -9.88 9.12
N LEU A 118 11.93 -10.44 7.95
CA LEU A 118 11.11 -11.47 7.30
C LEU A 118 11.04 -12.72 8.18
N GLU A 119 12.15 -13.23 8.71
CA GLU A 119 12.17 -14.39 9.62
C GLU A 119 11.29 -14.14 10.86
N PHE A 120 11.31 -12.93 11.42
CA PHE A 120 10.48 -12.54 12.55
C PHE A 120 8.99 -12.49 12.19
N VAL A 121 8.64 -11.89 11.05
CA VAL A 121 7.25 -11.82 10.57
C VAL A 121 6.71 -13.21 10.23
N PHE A 122 7.50 -14.08 9.60
CA PHE A 122 7.08 -15.46 9.29
C PHE A 122 6.94 -16.37 10.51
N LYS A 123 7.60 -16.04 11.65
CA LYS A 123 7.34 -16.73 12.92
C LYS A 123 5.94 -16.47 13.48
N LEU A 124 5.29 -15.37 13.07
CA LEU A 124 3.88 -15.15 13.34
C LEU A 124 3.09 -15.98 12.32
N LYS A 125 2.81 -17.25 12.66
CA LYS A 125 1.87 -18.12 11.92
C LYS A 125 0.48 -17.50 11.96
N VAL A 126 0.20 -16.54 11.08
CA VAL A 126 -1.16 -16.08 10.82
C VAL A 126 -1.90 -17.29 10.28
N GLY A 127 -2.78 -17.87 11.10
CA GLY A 127 -3.52 -19.06 10.74
C GLY A 127 -4.44 -18.75 9.57
N VAL A 128 -3.96 -19.01 8.34
CA VAL A 128 -4.75 -18.89 7.12
C VAL A 128 -5.93 -19.84 7.25
N LYS A 129 -7.13 -19.27 7.39
CA LYS A 129 -8.37 -20.05 7.38
C LYS A 129 -8.73 -20.31 5.93
N LYS A 130 -8.89 -21.58 5.56
CA LYS A 130 -9.39 -21.96 4.24
C LYS A 130 -10.90 -22.02 4.27
N GLN A 131 -11.57 -21.53 3.23
CA GLN A 131 -13.02 -21.63 3.12
C GLN A 131 -13.41 -23.01 2.59
N CYS A 132 -14.36 -23.67 3.24
CA CYS A 132 -14.87 -24.96 2.79
C CYS A 132 -15.77 -24.78 1.55
N PRO A 133 -15.57 -25.52 0.45
CA PRO A 133 -16.38 -25.38 -0.77
C PRO A 133 -17.84 -25.84 -0.60
N TYR A 134 -18.13 -26.67 0.40
CA TYR A 134 -19.45 -27.24 0.64
C TYR A 134 -20.32 -26.37 1.56
N CYS A 135 -19.81 -26.00 2.74
CA CYS A 135 -20.57 -25.23 3.74
C CYS A 135 -20.23 -23.74 3.78
N LYS A 136 -19.23 -23.28 3.02
CA LYS A 136 -18.76 -21.88 2.97
C LYS A 136 -18.25 -21.31 4.31
N GLU A 137 -18.08 -22.14 5.33
CA GLU A 137 -17.55 -21.75 6.64
C GLU A 137 -16.00 -21.71 6.65
N PHE A 138 -15.42 -20.89 7.54
CA PHE A 138 -13.97 -20.74 7.66
C PHE A 138 -13.34 -21.84 8.52
N VAL A 139 -12.61 -22.76 7.90
CA VAL A 139 -11.97 -23.89 8.57
C VAL A 139 -10.48 -23.61 8.79
N LYS A 140 -9.89 -24.16 9.87
CA LYS A 140 -8.44 -24.08 10.13
C LYS A 140 -7.66 -24.62 8.90
N GLY A 141 -6.62 -23.91 8.48
CA GLY A 141 -5.86 -24.22 7.25
C GLY A 141 -5.37 -25.68 7.12
N ALA A 142 -5.00 -26.31 8.23
CA ALA A 142 -4.51 -27.69 8.26
C ALA A 142 -5.61 -28.77 8.44
N ALA A 143 -6.89 -28.42 8.48
CA ALA A 143 -7.96 -29.41 8.70
C ALA A 143 -8.20 -30.29 7.47
N THR A 144 -8.17 -31.61 7.62
CA THR A 144 -8.56 -32.58 6.58
C THR A 144 -10.07 -32.79 6.50
N ARG A 145 -10.80 -32.54 7.60
CA ARG A 145 -12.27 -32.59 7.63
C ARG A 145 -12.87 -31.31 8.20
N CYS A 146 -13.96 -30.86 7.58
CA CYS A 146 -14.73 -29.72 8.07
C CYS A 146 -15.54 -30.13 9.31
N LYS A 147 -15.53 -29.32 10.37
CA LYS A 147 -16.29 -29.58 11.60
C LYS A 147 -17.80 -29.39 11.41
N ASP A 148 -18.21 -28.48 10.54
CA ASP A 148 -19.61 -28.08 10.39
C ASP A 148 -20.39 -29.01 9.45
N CYS A 149 -19.78 -29.46 8.34
CA CYS A 149 -20.43 -30.36 7.38
C CYS A 149 -19.83 -31.77 7.30
N GLY A 150 -18.71 -32.05 7.98
CA GLY A 150 -18.07 -33.38 7.97
C GLY A 150 -17.41 -33.80 6.65
N SER A 151 -17.46 -32.96 5.61
CA SER A 151 -16.86 -33.27 4.31
C SER A 151 -15.33 -33.32 4.37
N ASP A 152 -14.73 -34.22 3.60
CA ASP A 152 -13.28 -34.28 3.40
C ASP A 152 -12.83 -33.13 2.48
N ILE A 153 -11.90 -32.31 2.96
CA ILE A 153 -11.39 -31.12 2.25
C ILE A 153 -9.87 -31.20 2.03
N SER A 154 -9.32 -32.41 1.99
CA SER A 154 -7.88 -32.66 1.77
C SER A 154 -7.41 -32.32 0.35
N ASN A 155 -8.24 -32.57 -0.67
CA ASN A 155 -7.85 -32.47 -2.09
C ASN A 155 -8.48 -31.30 -2.86
N HIS A 156 -9.23 -30.41 -2.19
CA HIS A 156 -9.82 -29.25 -2.86
C HIS A 156 -8.87 -28.06 -2.76
N PRO A 157 -8.44 -27.46 -3.90
CA PRO A 157 -7.69 -26.22 -3.88
C PRO A 157 -8.57 -25.17 -3.21
N SER A 158 -8.05 -24.55 -2.15
CA SER A 158 -8.74 -23.50 -1.41
C SER A 158 -8.98 -22.32 -2.34
N THR A 159 -10.15 -22.23 -2.95
CA THR A 159 -10.58 -21.05 -3.68
C THR A 159 -10.88 -19.97 -2.65
N GLY A 160 -9.86 -19.19 -2.32
CA GLY A 160 -9.97 -17.96 -1.54
C GLY A 160 -9.24 -16.86 -2.31
N GLY A 161 -9.97 -15.79 -2.64
CA GLY A 161 -9.46 -14.59 -3.30
C GLY A 161 -8.69 -13.66 -2.37
#